data_AF-A0A9E5Y1T4-F1
#
_entry.id   AF-A0A9E5Y1T4-F1
#
_cell.length_a   1.000
_cell.length_b   1.000
_cell.length_c   1.000
_cell.angle_alpha   90.00
_cell.angle_beta   90.00
_cell.angle_gamma   90.00
#
_symmetry.space_group_name_H-M   'P 1'
#
loop_
_entity.id
_entity.type
_entity.pdbx_description
1 polymer ?
#
loop_
_entity_poly.entity_id
_entity_poly.type
_entity_poly.pdbx_seq_one_letter_code
_entity_poly.pdbx_strand_id
1 'polypeptide(L)'
;MKRIIFYLLLLLIFVSTFVHASQEESIFHYSHTKGAECAQNWQIMEEILDKNGLRCKEVVKVKGFPYLRGTPEILRLASKISTKYAGHKWLELLRRIDLQARYAELSALPPKELETFCKAAGINCIQGRIRAYVARCSAIMMGDEKTNHDFMKVLKEAALESASKGQKKGVRCFENPRTLDGIAGEDTISSIFKPPVKSGGFSNILQNRIRTQQKLKNYKPY
;
A
#
# COMPACT_ATOMS: atom_id res chain seq x y z
N MET A 1 7.02 -53.60 14.36
CA MET A 1 5.76 -52.81 14.30
C MET A 1 5.74 -51.60 15.24
N LYS A 2 6.01 -51.72 16.55
CA LYS A 2 5.90 -50.57 17.50
C LYS A 2 6.71 -49.31 17.11
N ARG A 3 7.92 -49.47 16.54
CA ARG A 3 8.76 -48.34 16.11
C ARG A 3 8.19 -47.56 14.91
N ILE A 4 7.53 -48.25 13.96
CA ILE A 4 6.98 -47.62 12.75
C ILE A 4 5.77 -46.74 13.09
N ILE A 5 4.93 -47.21 14.03
CA ILE A 5 3.76 -46.45 14.51
C ILE A 5 4.22 -45.14 15.19
N PHE A 6 5.31 -45.19 15.96
CA PHE A 6 5.86 -44.00 16.63
C PHE A 6 6.34 -42.92 15.65
N TYR A 7 7.03 -43.30 14.56
CA TYR A 7 7.48 -42.35 13.54
C TYR A 7 6.33 -41.75 12.72
N LEU A 8 5.30 -42.54 12.40
CA LEU A 8 4.09 -42.03 11.73
C LEU A 8 3.34 -41.01 12.59
N LEU A 9 3.27 -41.25 13.89
CA LEU A 9 2.63 -40.32 14.85
C LEU A 9 3.42 -39.01 14.98
N LEU A 10 4.75 -39.09 15.06
CA LEU A 10 5.62 -37.89 15.06
C LEU A 10 5.49 -37.10 13.76
N LEU A 11 5.43 -37.77 12.61
CA LEU A 11 5.27 -37.12 11.31
C LEU A 11 3.90 -36.45 11.18
N LEU A 12 2.84 -37.08 11.66
CA LEU A 12 1.50 -36.48 11.73
C LEU A 12 1.43 -35.25 12.64
N ILE A 13 2.11 -35.27 13.79
CA ILE A 13 2.22 -34.11 14.68
C ILE A 13 3.04 -32.99 14.02
N PHE A 14 4.14 -33.34 13.34
CA PHE A 14 4.98 -32.34 12.67
C PHE A 14 4.22 -31.66 11.52
N VAL A 15 3.49 -32.43 10.71
CA VAL A 15 2.67 -31.90 9.62
C VAL A 15 1.49 -31.06 10.15
N SER A 16 0.85 -31.45 11.26
CA SER A 16 -0.26 -30.68 11.83
C SER A 16 0.18 -29.36 12.47
N THR A 17 1.39 -29.29 13.05
CA THR A 17 1.97 -28.03 13.54
C THR A 17 2.41 -27.10 12.40
N PHE A 18 2.88 -27.64 11.27
CA PHE A 18 3.29 -26.82 10.12
C PHE A 18 2.13 -26.16 9.39
N VAL A 19 0.95 -26.78 9.38
CA VAL A 19 -0.25 -26.22 8.70
C VAL A 19 -0.86 -25.04 9.47
N HIS A 20 -0.68 -24.95 10.80
CA HIS A 20 -1.21 -23.83 11.60
C HIS A 20 -0.30 -22.61 11.69
N ALA A 21 0.98 -22.72 11.29
CA ALA A 21 1.95 -21.63 11.46
C ALA A 21 1.90 -20.53 10.38
N SER A 22 0.93 -20.57 9.45
CA SER A 22 0.85 -19.61 8.33
C SER A 22 -0.42 -18.75 8.32
N GLN A 23 -1.14 -18.67 9.44
CA GLN A 23 -1.98 -17.49 9.69
C GLN A 23 -1.06 -16.38 10.20
N GLU A 24 -0.53 -15.56 9.27
CA GLU A 24 -0.10 -14.20 9.61
C GLU A 24 -1.35 -13.50 10.16
N GLU A 25 -1.58 -13.59 11.47
CA GLU A 25 -2.56 -12.75 12.16
C GLU A 25 -2.20 -11.32 11.84
N SER A 26 -3.05 -10.68 11.04
CA SER A 26 -2.84 -9.31 10.65
C SER A 26 -3.10 -8.46 11.88
N ILE A 27 -2.04 -8.02 12.57
CA ILE A 27 -2.11 -7.10 13.71
C ILE A 27 -2.45 -5.70 13.17
N PHE A 28 -3.61 -5.55 12.55
CA PHE A 28 -4.14 -4.27 12.13
C PHE A 28 -5.21 -3.84 13.14
N HIS A 29 -4.84 -2.90 14.01
CA HIS A 29 -5.80 -2.20 14.84
C HIS A 29 -6.36 -1.01 14.06
N TYR A 30 -7.48 -1.23 13.36
CA TYR A 30 -8.20 -0.14 12.70
C TYR A 30 -8.99 0.64 13.75
N SER A 31 -8.70 1.94 13.90
CA SER A 31 -9.40 2.81 14.84
C SER A 31 -10.82 3.17 14.41
N HIS A 32 -11.18 2.88 13.14
CA HIS A 32 -12.46 3.25 12.55
C HIS A 32 -13.09 2.11 11.75
N THR A 33 -14.42 2.05 11.75
CA THR A 33 -15.22 1.08 10.98
C THR A 33 -14.88 1.08 9.48
N LYS A 34 -14.54 2.24 8.93
CA LYS A 34 -14.12 2.40 7.53
C LYS A 34 -12.78 1.74 7.22
N GLY A 35 -11.86 1.68 8.20
CA GLY A 35 -10.55 1.02 8.04
C GLY A 35 -10.72 -0.48 7.87
N ALA A 36 -11.53 -1.10 8.74
CA ALA A 36 -11.86 -2.52 8.66
C ALA A 36 -12.57 -2.90 7.36
N GLU A 37 -13.57 -2.10 6.94
CA GLU A 37 -14.26 -2.31 5.66
C GLU A 37 -13.31 -2.22 4.46
N CYS A 38 -12.42 -1.21 4.46
CA CYS A 38 -11.42 -1.08 3.41
C CYS A 38 -10.44 -2.25 3.41
N ALA A 39 -10.00 -2.73 4.58
CA ALA A 39 -9.08 -3.86 4.69
C ALA A 39 -9.70 -5.16 4.17
N GLN A 40 -10.96 -5.44 4.53
CA GLN A 40 -11.69 -6.60 4.04
C GLN A 40 -11.84 -6.57 2.51
N ASN A 41 -12.28 -5.44 1.96
CA ASN A 41 -12.41 -5.29 0.51
C ASN A 41 -11.05 -5.30 -0.21
N TRP A 42 -9.99 -4.85 0.45
CA TRP A 42 -8.62 -4.96 -0.05
C TRP A 42 -8.19 -6.42 -0.15
N GLN A 43 -8.48 -7.23 0.87
CA GLN A 43 -8.19 -8.66 0.86
C GLN A 43 -8.94 -9.37 -0.27
N ILE A 44 -10.22 -9.06 -0.48
CA ILE A 44 -10.99 -9.62 -1.60
C ILE A 44 -10.33 -9.29 -2.95
N MET A 45 -9.89 -8.04 -3.15
CA MET A 45 -9.13 -7.66 -4.34
C MET A 45 -7.82 -8.46 -4.47
N GLU A 46 -7.08 -8.64 -3.38
CA GLU A 46 -5.85 -9.43 -3.39
C GLU A 46 -6.09 -10.87 -3.83
N GLU A 47 -7.10 -11.53 -3.27
CA GLU A 47 -7.47 -12.92 -3.58
C GLU A 47 -7.88 -13.07 -5.05
N ILE A 48 -8.67 -12.14 -5.58
CA ILE A 48 -9.06 -12.12 -6.99
C ILE A 48 -7.83 -12.00 -7.90
N LEU A 49 -6.90 -11.10 -7.57
CA LEU A 49 -5.69 -10.89 -8.36
C LEU A 49 -4.74 -12.10 -8.30
N ASP A 50 -4.60 -12.74 -7.14
CA ASP A 50 -3.80 -13.96 -6.96
C ASP A 50 -4.38 -15.13 -7.75
N LYS A 51 -5.69 -15.35 -7.66
CA LYS A 51 -6.42 -16.38 -8.41
C LYS A 51 -6.21 -16.27 -9.92
N ASN A 52 -6.13 -15.04 -10.44
CA ASN A 52 -5.95 -14.79 -11.87
C ASN A 52 -4.48 -14.68 -12.30
N GLY A 53 -3.52 -14.78 -11.37
CA GLY A 53 -2.09 -14.63 -11.69
C GLY A 53 -1.70 -13.24 -12.23
N LEU A 54 -2.52 -12.22 -11.96
CA LEU A 54 -2.39 -10.88 -12.53
C LEU A 54 -1.49 -9.96 -11.69
N ARG A 55 -0.67 -10.51 -10.80
CA ARG A 55 0.17 -9.68 -9.94
C ARG A 55 1.24 -8.95 -10.73
N CYS A 56 1.54 -7.75 -10.32
CA CYS A 56 2.56 -6.92 -10.94
C CYS A 56 3.95 -7.43 -10.61
N LYS A 57 4.69 -7.96 -11.59
CA LYS A 57 5.98 -8.62 -11.32
C LYS A 57 7.10 -7.66 -10.92
N GLU A 58 7.00 -6.38 -11.25
CA GLU A 58 8.03 -5.38 -10.99
C GLU A 58 8.08 -4.91 -9.52
N VAL A 59 7.00 -5.09 -8.76
CA VAL A 59 6.86 -4.57 -7.40
C VAL A 59 6.65 -5.71 -6.41
N VAL A 60 7.04 -5.49 -5.16
CA VAL A 60 6.89 -6.45 -4.06
C VAL A 60 6.02 -5.84 -2.98
N LYS A 61 5.09 -6.63 -2.44
CA LYS A 61 4.28 -6.26 -1.26
C LYS A 61 5.14 -6.08 -0.03
N VAL A 62 4.93 -4.98 0.69
CA VAL A 62 5.54 -4.79 2.00
C VAL A 62 4.81 -5.68 3.01
N LYS A 63 5.56 -6.56 3.70
CA LYS A 63 4.98 -7.50 4.66
C LYS A 63 4.23 -6.76 5.77
N GLY A 64 3.03 -7.21 6.11
CA GLY A 64 2.20 -6.53 7.11
C GLY A 64 1.69 -5.16 6.66
N PHE A 65 1.86 -4.75 5.40
CA PHE A 65 1.34 -3.49 4.85
C PHE A 65 0.84 -3.70 3.41
N PRO A 66 -0.31 -4.39 3.21
CA PRO A 66 -0.76 -4.85 1.90
C PRO A 66 -1.13 -3.72 0.93
N TYR A 67 -1.26 -2.50 1.44
CA TYR A 67 -1.53 -1.30 0.67
C TYR A 67 -0.27 -0.50 0.29
N LEU A 68 0.92 -1.08 0.54
CA LEU A 68 2.22 -0.55 0.15
C LEU A 68 3.00 -1.59 -0.63
N ARG A 69 3.58 -1.14 -1.75
CA ARG A 69 4.44 -1.91 -2.64
C ARG A 69 5.59 -1.05 -3.13
N GLY A 70 6.69 -1.68 -3.50
CA GLY A 70 7.84 -1.01 -4.09
C GLY A 70 8.70 -1.97 -4.86
N THR A 71 9.59 -1.46 -5.72
CA THR A 71 10.66 -2.29 -6.27
C THR A 71 11.67 -2.61 -5.15
N PRO A 72 12.48 -3.67 -5.27
CA PRO A 72 13.53 -3.98 -4.31
C PRO A 72 14.47 -2.79 -4.03
N GLU A 73 14.78 -1.98 -5.04
CA GLU A 73 15.62 -0.78 -4.90
C GLU A 73 14.96 0.28 -4.04
N ILE A 74 13.69 0.59 -4.30
CA ILE A 74 12.92 1.59 -3.53
C ILE A 74 12.69 1.13 -2.10
N LEU A 75 12.46 -0.17 -1.89
CA LEU A 75 12.29 -0.74 -0.55
C LEU A 75 13.61 -0.66 0.25
N ARG A 76 14.76 -0.92 -0.37
CA ARG A 76 16.09 -0.79 0.28
C ARG A 76 16.42 0.63 0.74
N LEU A 77 15.79 1.66 0.17
CA LEU A 77 15.95 3.04 0.64
C LEU A 77 15.57 3.21 2.11
N ALA A 78 14.73 2.34 2.67
CA ALA A 78 14.39 2.32 4.10
C ALA A 78 15.63 2.45 5.01
N SER A 79 16.73 1.76 4.68
CA SER A 79 17.99 1.83 5.45
C SER A 79 18.62 3.24 5.51
N LYS A 80 18.33 4.09 4.52
CA LYS A 80 18.88 5.45 4.37
C LYS A 80 17.94 6.54 4.88
N ILE A 81 16.68 6.20 5.20
CA ILE A 81 15.70 7.16 5.71
C ILE A 81 15.99 7.49 7.18
N SER A 82 16.58 8.65 7.42
CA SER A 82 16.95 9.12 8.77
C SER A 82 16.03 10.23 9.32
N THR A 83 15.30 10.94 8.46
CA THR A 83 14.47 12.08 8.88
C THR A 83 12.98 11.81 8.69
N LYS A 84 12.14 12.45 9.52
CA LYS A 84 10.67 12.38 9.40
C LYS A 84 10.18 12.82 8.02
N TYR A 85 10.79 13.87 7.45
CA TYR A 85 10.45 14.37 6.12
C TYR A 85 10.73 13.33 5.03
N ALA A 86 11.94 12.76 5.02
CA ALA A 86 12.30 11.71 4.08
C ALA A 86 11.39 10.48 4.25
N GLY A 87 11.05 10.12 5.49
CA GLY A 87 10.09 9.06 5.79
C GLY A 87 8.72 9.29 5.16
N HIS A 88 8.18 10.50 5.27
CA HIS A 88 6.91 10.85 4.61
C HIS A 88 7.02 10.81 3.09
N LYS A 89 8.09 11.36 2.50
CA LYS A 89 8.27 11.34 1.03
C LYS A 89 8.41 9.92 0.48
N TRP A 90 9.15 9.08 1.19
CA TRP A 90 9.32 7.67 0.84
C TRP A 90 8.01 6.89 0.96
N LEU A 91 7.26 7.08 2.05
CA LEU A 91 5.94 6.46 2.23
C LEU A 91 4.96 6.84 1.10
N GLU A 92 4.90 8.13 0.75
CA GLU A 92 4.05 8.59 -0.36
C GLU A 92 4.55 8.08 -1.73
N LEU A 93 5.84 7.79 -1.89
CA LEU A 93 6.35 7.10 -3.07
C LEU A 93 5.86 5.64 -3.11
N LEU A 94 6.00 4.87 -2.03
CA LEU A 94 5.51 3.49 -1.95
C LEU A 94 4.02 3.40 -2.26
N ARG A 95 3.22 4.30 -1.68
CA ARG A 95 1.78 4.38 -1.95
C ARG A 95 1.48 4.65 -3.43
N ARG A 96 2.21 5.58 -4.08
CA ARG A 96 2.02 5.87 -5.51
C ARG A 96 2.37 4.66 -6.39
N ILE A 97 3.45 3.95 -6.05
CA ILE A 97 3.85 2.73 -6.75
C ILE A 97 2.78 1.64 -6.59
N ASP A 98 2.29 1.39 -5.38
CA ASP A 98 1.21 0.43 -5.12
C ASP A 98 -0.05 0.75 -5.93
N LEU A 99 -0.52 2.00 -5.89
CA LEU A 99 -1.73 2.40 -6.61
C LEU A 99 -1.59 2.20 -8.11
N GLN A 100 -0.45 2.57 -8.70
CA GLN A 100 -0.23 2.43 -10.13
C GLN A 100 -0.13 0.96 -10.56
N ALA A 101 0.58 0.14 -9.79
CA ALA A 101 0.58 -1.31 -9.99
C ALA A 101 -0.85 -1.86 -9.94
N ARG A 102 -1.62 -1.53 -8.91
CA ARG A 102 -3.01 -1.99 -8.77
C ARG A 102 -3.91 -1.55 -9.89
N TYR A 103 -3.75 -0.33 -10.39
CA TYR A 103 -4.55 0.12 -11.53
C TYR A 103 -4.26 -0.69 -12.79
N ALA A 104 -3.01 -1.07 -13.03
CA ALA A 104 -2.65 -1.97 -14.11
C ALA A 104 -3.23 -3.37 -13.89
N GLU A 105 -3.06 -3.94 -12.69
CA GLU A 105 -3.58 -5.26 -12.31
C GLU A 105 -5.11 -5.35 -12.47
N LEU A 106 -5.84 -4.36 -11.95
CA LEU A 106 -7.31 -4.28 -12.03
C LEU A 106 -7.80 -4.04 -13.46
N SER A 107 -7.05 -3.30 -14.28
CA SER A 107 -7.41 -3.07 -15.68
C SER A 107 -7.21 -4.33 -16.54
N ALA A 108 -6.41 -5.29 -16.07
CA ALA A 108 -6.18 -6.57 -16.73
C ALA A 108 -7.16 -7.68 -16.27
N LEU A 109 -8.01 -7.42 -15.27
CA LEU A 109 -8.96 -8.42 -14.77
C LEU A 109 -10.03 -8.78 -15.81
N PRO A 110 -10.45 -10.06 -15.89
CA PRO A 110 -11.65 -10.43 -16.62
C PRO A 110 -12.86 -9.64 -16.10
N PRO A 111 -13.78 -9.18 -16.97
CA PRO A 111 -14.92 -8.34 -16.57
C PRO A 111 -15.72 -8.92 -15.40
N LYS A 112 -15.96 -10.24 -15.40
CA LYS A 112 -16.70 -10.94 -14.32
C LYS A 112 -16.02 -10.86 -12.95
N GLU A 113 -14.68 -10.95 -12.91
CA GLU A 113 -13.92 -10.87 -11.67
C GLU A 113 -13.85 -9.42 -11.17
N LEU A 114 -13.76 -8.46 -12.10
CA LEU A 114 -13.85 -7.04 -11.78
C LEU A 114 -15.22 -6.66 -11.21
N GLU A 115 -16.31 -7.16 -11.79
CA GLU A 115 -17.68 -6.99 -11.27
C GLU A 115 -17.83 -7.58 -9.86
N THR A 116 -17.21 -8.73 -9.60
CA THR A 116 -17.19 -9.37 -8.28
C THR A 116 -16.56 -8.44 -7.24
N PHE A 117 -15.40 -7.87 -7.56
CA PHE A 117 -14.76 -6.85 -6.72
C PHE A 117 -15.65 -5.62 -6.52
N CYS A 118 -16.20 -5.06 -7.60
CA CYS A 118 -17.08 -3.88 -7.55
C CYS A 118 -18.30 -4.10 -6.64
N LYS A 119 -18.93 -5.28 -6.73
CA LYS A 119 -20.06 -5.68 -5.89
C LYS A 119 -19.66 -5.80 -4.42
N ALA A 120 -18.52 -6.44 -4.11
CA ALA A 120 -18.01 -6.55 -2.75
C ALA A 120 -17.71 -5.17 -2.15
N ALA A 121 -17.08 -4.30 -2.93
CA ALA A 121 -16.75 -2.93 -2.53
C ALA A 121 -17.95 -1.97 -2.49
N GLY A 122 -19.15 -2.40 -2.91
CA GLY A 122 -20.35 -1.56 -2.94
C GLY A 122 -20.22 -0.35 -3.89
N ILE A 123 -19.51 -0.51 -5.01
CA ILE A 123 -19.28 0.58 -5.98
C ILE A 123 -19.77 0.22 -7.39
N ASN A 124 -20.11 1.27 -8.15
CA ASN A 124 -20.36 1.12 -9.58
C ASN A 124 -19.06 0.71 -10.30
N CYS A 125 -19.17 -0.26 -11.22
CA CYS A 125 -18.02 -0.82 -11.92
C CYS A 125 -17.57 0.04 -13.11
N ILE A 126 -17.17 1.27 -12.80
CA ILE A 126 -16.61 2.25 -13.75
C ILE A 126 -15.16 2.48 -13.36
N GLN A 127 -14.24 2.48 -14.32
CA GLN A 127 -12.79 2.55 -14.07
C GLN A 127 -12.40 3.72 -13.14
N GLY A 128 -12.99 4.91 -13.35
CA GLY A 128 -12.74 6.07 -12.47
C GLY A 128 -13.19 5.86 -11.02
N ARG A 129 -14.30 5.15 -10.79
CA ARG A 129 -14.81 4.82 -9.45
C ARG A 129 -13.96 3.77 -8.75
N ILE A 130 -13.50 2.76 -9.49
CA ILE A 130 -12.58 1.74 -9.00
C ILE A 130 -11.27 2.40 -8.53
N ARG A 131 -10.65 3.24 -9.37
CA ARG A 131 -9.41 3.96 -9.03
C ARG A 131 -9.60 4.85 -7.79
N ALA A 132 -10.69 5.62 -7.75
CA ALA A 132 -11.00 6.49 -6.61
C ALA A 132 -11.20 5.69 -5.31
N TYR A 133 -11.89 4.55 -5.38
CA TYR A 133 -12.12 3.66 -4.24
C TYR A 133 -10.80 3.09 -3.69
N VAL A 134 -9.94 2.54 -4.56
CA VAL A 134 -8.65 1.97 -4.16
C VAL A 134 -7.73 3.06 -3.56
N ALA A 135 -7.65 4.23 -4.19
CA ALA A 135 -6.89 5.36 -3.65
C ALA A 135 -7.37 5.81 -2.25
N ARG A 136 -8.70 5.82 -2.06
CA ARG A 136 -9.35 6.15 -0.80
C ARG A 136 -9.04 5.10 0.27
N CYS A 137 -9.20 3.81 -0.03
CA CYS A 137 -8.94 2.76 0.96
C CYS A 137 -7.46 2.67 1.35
N SER A 138 -6.54 2.82 0.40
CA SER A 138 -5.12 2.98 0.72
C SER A 138 -4.87 4.18 1.65
N ALA A 139 -5.62 5.28 1.50
CA ALA A 139 -5.42 6.47 2.31
C ALA A 139 -5.96 6.30 3.73
N ILE A 140 -7.10 5.63 3.87
CA ILE A 140 -7.72 5.31 5.15
C ILE A 140 -6.81 4.37 5.94
N MET A 141 -6.41 3.24 5.36
CA MET A 141 -5.55 2.26 6.06
C MET A 141 -4.20 2.87 6.47
N MET A 142 -3.56 3.61 5.56
CA MET A 142 -2.32 4.35 5.89
C MET A 142 -2.54 5.43 6.96
N GLY A 143 -3.69 6.09 6.95
CA GLY A 143 -4.06 7.12 7.91
C GLY A 143 -4.21 6.56 9.32
N ASP A 144 -4.91 5.43 9.45
CA ASP A 144 -5.10 4.72 10.71
C ASP A 144 -3.75 4.30 11.29
N GLU A 145 -2.85 3.74 10.49
CA GLU A 145 -1.54 3.29 10.97
C GLU A 145 -0.56 4.43 11.28
N LYS A 146 -0.67 5.57 10.60
CA LYS A 146 0.13 6.77 10.91
C LYS A 146 -0.10 7.28 12.35
N THR A 147 -1.16 6.85 13.02
CA THR A 147 -1.40 7.17 14.44
C THR A 147 -0.51 6.37 15.39
N ASN A 148 0.04 5.23 14.95
CA ASN A 148 0.95 4.43 15.75
C ASN A 148 2.36 5.05 15.73
N HIS A 149 2.91 5.32 16.92
CA HIS A 149 4.23 5.92 17.09
C HIS A 149 5.37 5.09 16.47
N ASP A 150 5.22 3.77 16.43
CA ASP A 150 6.23 2.84 15.88
C ASP A 150 6.01 2.51 14.40
N PHE A 151 4.96 3.04 13.77
CA PHE A 151 4.59 2.71 12.39
C PHE A 151 5.77 2.80 11.41
N MET A 152 6.50 3.93 11.42
CA MET A 152 7.62 4.12 10.50
C MET A 152 8.80 3.19 10.79
N LYS A 153 8.99 2.78 12.06
CA LYS A 153 10.05 1.83 12.43
C LYS A 153 9.72 0.44 11.88
N VAL A 154 8.53 -0.06 12.20
CA VAL A 154 8.02 -1.37 11.74
C VAL A 154 7.96 -1.42 10.21
N LEU A 155 7.48 -0.36 9.56
CA LEU A 155 7.42 -0.26 8.11
C LEU A 155 8.79 -0.38 7.44
N LYS A 156 9.82 0.28 7.99
CA LYS A 156 11.18 0.21 7.45
C LYS A 156 11.76 -1.20 7.56
N GLU A 157 11.55 -1.87 8.70
CA GLU A 157 11.99 -3.25 8.93
C GLU A 157 11.30 -4.21 7.93
N ALA A 158 9.97 -4.11 7.81
CA ALA A 158 9.20 -4.91 6.87
C ALA A 158 9.58 -4.66 5.40
N ALA A 159 9.88 -3.41 5.03
CA ALA A 159 10.32 -3.06 3.68
C ALA A 159 11.68 -3.71 3.34
N LEU A 160 12.62 -3.70 4.28
CA LEU A 160 13.92 -4.36 4.11
C LEU A 160 13.76 -5.88 3.99
N GLU A 161 12.88 -6.49 4.79
CA GLU A 161 12.55 -7.91 4.66
C GLU A 161 11.98 -8.21 3.27
N SER A 162 10.96 -7.45 2.82
CA SER A 162 10.32 -7.63 1.50
C SER A 162 11.30 -7.42 0.34
N ALA A 163 12.26 -6.51 0.45
CA ALA A 163 13.25 -6.25 -0.60
C ALA A 163 14.14 -7.45 -0.92
N SER A 164 14.25 -8.42 -0.01
CA SER A 164 15.04 -9.65 -0.21
C SER A 164 14.30 -10.74 -0.99
N LYS A 165 12.96 -10.74 -0.96
CA LYS A 165 12.15 -11.84 -1.50
C LYS A 165 12.01 -11.77 -3.02
N GLY A 166 12.01 -10.56 -3.59
CA GLY A 166 11.76 -10.32 -5.02
C GLY A 166 10.38 -10.82 -5.47
N GLN A 167 9.94 -10.42 -6.67
CA GLN A 167 8.74 -10.98 -7.28
C GLN A 167 9.08 -11.47 -8.69
N LYS A 168 8.87 -12.76 -8.94
CA LYS A 168 9.29 -13.42 -10.20
C LYS A 168 8.13 -13.87 -11.09
N LYS A 169 6.90 -13.88 -10.57
CA LYS A 169 5.69 -14.30 -11.28
C LYS A 169 4.72 -13.14 -11.37
N GLY A 170 4.03 -13.04 -12.50
CA GLY A 170 3.04 -11.99 -12.71
C GLY A 170 3.07 -11.35 -14.10
N VAL A 171 2.21 -10.35 -14.28
CA VAL A 171 2.13 -9.52 -15.48
C VAL A 171 3.10 -8.35 -15.38
N ARG A 172 3.49 -7.81 -16.54
CA ARG A 172 4.24 -6.55 -16.63
C ARG A 172 3.26 -5.39 -16.47
N CYS A 173 3.47 -4.51 -15.50
CA CYS A 173 2.61 -3.33 -15.34
C CYS A 173 3.21 -2.04 -15.90
N PHE A 174 4.53 -1.98 -16.01
CA PHE A 174 5.25 -0.77 -16.34
C PHE A 174 6.03 -0.94 -17.64
N GLU A 175 6.00 0.07 -18.51
CA GLU A 175 6.79 0.08 -19.73
C GLU A 175 8.27 0.18 -19.40
N ASN A 176 8.63 0.98 -18.40
CA ASN A 176 9.97 1.08 -17.86
C ASN A 176 10.00 0.63 -16.38
N PRO A 177 10.31 -0.64 -16.11
CA PRO A 177 10.40 -1.16 -14.74
C PRO A 177 11.39 -0.43 -13.83
N ARG A 178 12.47 0.15 -14.41
CA ARG A 178 13.51 0.82 -13.63
C ARG A 178 13.03 2.16 -13.06
N THR A 179 12.21 2.88 -13.83
CA THR A 179 11.68 4.19 -13.44
C THR A 179 10.22 4.14 -13.02
N LEU A 180 9.56 3.00 -13.21
CA LEU A 180 8.11 2.82 -13.08
C LEU A 180 7.36 3.93 -13.81
N ASP A 181 7.66 4.09 -15.10
CA ASP A 181 7.07 5.11 -15.97
C ASP A 181 7.17 6.54 -15.40
N GLY A 182 8.32 6.82 -14.77
CA GLY A 182 8.64 8.14 -14.19
C GLY A 182 8.25 8.31 -12.72
N ILE A 183 7.49 7.37 -12.13
CA ILE A 183 7.09 7.42 -10.71
C ILE A 183 8.31 7.36 -9.78
N ALA A 184 9.30 6.56 -10.15
CA ALA A 184 10.53 6.29 -9.39
C ALA A 184 11.79 6.72 -10.15
N GLY A 185 11.70 7.81 -10.93
CA GLY A 185 12.86 8.42 -11.59
C GLY A 185 13.90 8.99 -10.60
N GLU A 186 15.11 9.25 -11.09
CA GLU A 186 16.23 9.76 -10.29
C GLU A 186 15.87 11.05 -9.54
N ASP A 187 15.20 11.99 -10.18
CA ASP A 187 14.74 13.22 -9.55
C ASP A 187 13.77 12.97 -8.39
N THR A 188 12.85 12.01 -8.57
CA THR A 188 11.90 11.64 -7.53
C THR A 188 12.61 11.03 -6.33
N ILE A 189 13.56 10.11 -6.57
CA ILE A 189 14.37 9.49 -5.52
C ILE A 189 15.21 10.54 -4.80
N SER A 190 15.90 11.40 -5.55
CA SER A 190 16.71 12.50 -5.01
C SER A 190 15.87 13.44 -4.13
N SER A 191 14.64 13.74 -4.55
CA SER A 191 13.73 14.63 -3.81
C SER A 191 13.31 14.10 -2.44
N ILE A 192 13.43 12.79 -2.17
CA ILE A 192 13.14 12.20 -0.85
C ILE A 192 14.09 12.76 0.21
N PHE A 193 15.36 12.94 -0.16
CA PHE A 193 16.43 13.32 0.77
C PHE A 193 16.70 14.82 0.80
N LYS A 194 16.16 15.59 -0.16
CA LYS A 194 16.28 17.05 -0.16
C LYS A 194 15.39 17.63 0.94
N PRO A 195 15.89 18.54 1.80
CA PRO A 195 15.04 19.23 2.77
C PRO A 195 13.94 20.02 2.05
N PRO A 196 12.79 20.26 2.69
CA PRO A 196 11.77 21.12 2.10
C PRO A 196 12.40 22.48 1.81
N VAL A 197 12.32 22.93 0.56
CA VAL A 197 12.65 24.31 0.21
C VAL A 197 11.75 25.17 1.08
N LYS A 198 12.35 26.00 1.95
CA LYS A 198 11.64 27.01 2.72
C LYS A 198 11.07 28.01 1.73
N SER A 199 9.94 27.70 1.11
CA SER A 199 9.17 28.71 0.41
C SER A 199 8.71 29.68 1.49
N GLY A 200 9.25 30.90 1.49
CA GLY A 200 8.83 31.99 2.38
C GLY A 200 7.36 32.40 2.22
N GLY A 201 6.52 31.56 1.58
CA GLY A 201 5.14 31.83 1.18
C GLY A 201 4.06 31.13 2.02
N PHE A 202 4.39 30.30 3.01
CA PHE A 202 3.36 29.69 3.88
C PHE A 202 2.59 30.76 4.68
N SER A 203 3.26 31.87 5.03
CA SER A 203 2.61 33.06 5.61
C SER A 203 1.55 33.63 4.66
N ASN A 204 1.87 33.78 3.37
CA ASN A 204 0.96 34.40 2.41
C ASN A 204 -0.26 33.54 2.08
N ILE A 205 -0.14 32.21 2.02
CA ILE A 205 -1.28 31.32 1.73
C ILE A 205 -2.25 31.28 2.92
N LEU A 206 -1.74 31.16 4.14
CA LEU A 206 -2.57 31.16 5.34
C LEU A 206 -3.23 32.54 5.54
N GLN A 207 -2.48 33.63 5.35
CA GLN A 207 -3.03 34.99 5.40
C GLN A 207 -4.09 35.23 4.31
N ASN A 208 -3.89 34.72 3.09
CA ASN A 208 -4.90 34.83 2.03
C ASN A 208 -6.16 34.03 2.37
N ARG A 209 -6.05 32.82 2.94
CA ARG A 209 -7.22 32.06 3.44
C ARG A 209 -7.97 32.82 4.53
N ILE A 210 -7.25 33.39 5.50
CA ILE A 210 -7.85 34.19 6.58
C ILE A 210 -8.58 35.40 5.99
N ARG A 211 -7.97 36.15 5.06
CA ARG A 211 -8.60 37.29 4.37
C ARG A 211 -9.86 36.88 3.61
N THR A 212 -9.83 35.78 2.88
CA THR A 212 -11.00 35.29 2.12
C THR A 212 -12.14 34.91 3.05
N GLN A 213 -11.86 34.23 4.17
CA GLN A 213 -12.90 33.92 5.16
C GLN A 213 -13.46 35.18 5.83
N GLN A 214 -12.65 36.19 6.10
CA GLN A 214 -13.12 37.48 6.62
C GLN A 214 -14.02 38.22 5.62
N LYS A 215 -13.68 38.22 4.32
CA LYS A 215 -14.54 38.80 3.28
C LYS A 215 -15.89 38.12 3.18
N LEU A 216 -15.93 36.79 3.28
CA LEU A 216 -17.19 36.03 3.23
C LEU A 216 -18.09 36.28 4.45
N LYS A 217 -17.52 36.53 5.63
CA LYS A 217 -18.29 36.91 6.83
C LYS A 217 -18.92 38.30 6.73
N ASN A 218 -18.33 39.20 5.96
CA ASN A 218 -18.80 40.58 5.79
C ASN A 218 -19.74 40.78 4.59
N TYR A 219 -20.03 39.71 3.85
CA TYR A 219 -20.94 39.78 2.70
C TYR A 219 -22.39 39.82 3.20
N LYS A 220 -23.07 40.97 3.06
CA LYS A 220 -24.53 41.06 3.25
C LYS A 220 -25.21 40.76 1.91
N PRO A 221 -26.05 39.72 1.81
CA PRO A 221 -26.88 39.54 0.62
C PRO A 221 -27.90 40.69 0.56
N TYR A 222 -28.07 41.24 -0.64
CA TYR A 222 -29.08 42.25 -0.96
C TYR A 222 -30.48 41.67 -0.94
#